data_AF-A0A811V171-F1
#
_entry.id   AF-A0A811V171-F1
#
_cell.length_a   1.000
_cell.length_b   1.000
_cell.length_c   1.000
_cell.angle_alpha   90.00
_cell.angle_beta   90.00
_cell.angle_gamma   90.00
#
_symmetry.space_group_name_H-M   'P 1'
#
loop_
_entity.id
_entity.type
_entity.pdbx_description
1 polymer ?
#
loop_
_entity_poly.entity_id
_entity_poly.type
_entity_poly.pdbx_seq_one_letter_code
_entity_poly.pdbx_strand_id
1 'polypeptide(L)'
;MPSEKSIYNPNPAISRDAYISSMAEYRKFYEESLDNPEEFWMRVAKQFHWETPADPKKFLQYNFNINKGPISIKWMEGASTNICYNLLDRNVRNGLGDTIAYYWKCANNAAALEKITIPQNDES
;
A
#
# COMPACT_ATOMS: atom_id res chain seq x y z
N MET A 1 34.84 10.70 15.89
CA MET A 1 33.96 11.81 16.30
C MET A 1 32.55 11.26 16.43
N PRO A 2 31.98 11.02 17.63
CA PRO A 2 30.58 10.66 17.72
C PRO A 2 29.70 11.91 17.58
N SER A 3 28.76 11.83 16.64
CA SER A 3 27.37 12.31 16.72
C SER A 3 27.07 13.78 17.05
N GLU A 4 26.71 14.55 16.03
CA GLU A 4 25.52 15.42 16.12
C GLU A 4 24.49 14.87 15.12
N LYS A 5 23.42 14.23 15.63
CA LYS A 5 22.25 13.92 14.79
C LYS A 5 21.50 15.24 14.58
N SER A 6 21.87 15.99 13.54
CA SER A 6 21.05 17.11 13.09
C SER A 6 19.71 16.56 12.63
N ILE A 7 18.64 16.91 13.36
CA ILE A 7 17.28 16.56 12.99
C ILE A 7 16.85 17.56 11.91
N TYR A 8 16.58 17.06 10.70
CA TYR A 8 16.06 17.87 9.60
C TYR A 8 14.54 17.72 9.53
N ASN A 9 13.83 18.81 9.79
CA ASN A 9 12.37 18.82 9.70
C ASN A 9 11.91 18.95 8.24
N PRO A 10 10.76 18.34 7.89
CA PRO A 10 10.18 18.50 6.56
C PRO A 10 9.79 19.96 6.31
N ASN A 11 9.79 20.37 5.04
CA ASN A 11 9.30 21.68 4.65
C ASN A 11 7.82 21.83 5.09
N PRO A 12 7.45 22.89 5.82
CA PRO A 12 6.08 23.08 6.31
C PRO A 12 5.00 23.06 5.23
N ALA A 13 5.33 23.49 4.00
CA ALA A 13 4.40 23.44 2.88
C ALA A 13 4.07 21.99 2.48
N ILE A 14 5.08 21.13 2.42
CA ILE A 14 4.92 19.70 2.09
C ILE A 14 4.24 18.95 3.24
N SER A 15 4.60 19.28 4.48
CA SER A 15 4.05 18.63 5.67
C SER A 15 2.54 18.84 5.83
N ARG A 16 2.00 19.95 5.30
CA ARG A 16 0.57 20.28 5.39
C ARG A 16 -0.29 19.37 4.53
N ASP A 17 0.18 19.04 3.33
CA ASP A 17 -0.60 18.27 2.34
C ASP A 17 -0.28 16.77 2.39
N ALA A 18 0.60 16.34 3.31
CA ALA A 18 0.96 14.96 3.50
C ALA A 18 -0.15 14.17 4.21
N TYR A 19 -0.25 12.86 3.91
CA TYR A 19 -1.16 11.94 4.61
C TYR A 19 -0.90 11.82 6.11
N ILE A 20 0.34 12.12 6.55
CA ILE A 20 0.74 12.21 7.95
C ILE A 20 1.52 13.50 8.10
N SER A 21 0.94 14.46 8.82
CA SER A 21 1.39 15.84 8.86
C SER A 21 2.38 16.12 9.99
N SER A 22 2.52 15.20 10.95
CA SER A 22 3.40 15.37 12.11
C SER A 22 3.92 14.05 12.67
N MET A 23 5.03 14.12 13.41
CA MET A 23 5.57 12.96 14.14
C MET A 23 4.63 12.46 15.24
N ALA A 24 3.80 13.32 15.81
CA ALA A 24 2.80 12.92 16.81
C ALA A 24 1.70 12.07 16.17
N GLU A 25 1.23 12.46 14.99
CA GLU A 25 0.25 11.71 14.22
C GLU A 25 0.81 10.36 13.76
N TYR A 26 2.05 10.33 13.27
CA TYR A 26 2.75 9.08 12.96
C TYR A 26 2.79 8.13 14.16
N ARG A 27 3.20 8.63 15.34
CA ARG A 27 3.29 7.82 16.56
C ARG A 27 1.94 7.24 16.95
N LYS A 28 0.88 8.04 16.84
CA LYS A 28 -0.49 7.57 17.12
C LYS A 28 -0.89 6.41 16.21
N PHE A 29 -0.67 6.52 14.90
CA PHE A 29 -0.96 5.43 13.97
C PHE A 29 -0.08 4.21 14.21
N TYR A 30 1.19 4.42 14.57
CA TYR A 30 2.11 3.35 14.91
C TYR A 30 1.64 2.59 16.16
N GLU A 31 1.28 3.30 17.22
CA GLU A 31 0.72 2.72 18.44
C GLU A 31 -0.58 1.95 18.15
N GLU A 32 -1.51 2.52 17.38
CA GLU A 32 -2.74 1.83 16.96
C GLU A 32 -2.45 0.54 16.17
N SER A 33 -1.43 0.55 15.30
CA SER A 33 -1.02 -0.62 14.53
C SER A 33 -0.41 -1.75 15.38
N LEU A 34 0.10 -1.42 16.57
CA LEU A 34 0.66 -2.39 17.52
C LEU A 34 -0.39 -2.91 18.50
N ASP A 35 -1.25 -2.02 19.01
CA ASP A 35 -2.26 -2.35 20.02
C ASP A 35 -3.41 -3.17 19.41
N ASN A 36 -3.89 -2.77 18.23
CA ASN A 36 -5.00 -3.43 17.53
C ASN A 36 -4.66 -3.65 16.05
N PRO A 37 -3.70 -4.54 15.74
CA PRO A 37 -3.21 -4.75 14.38
C PRO A 37 -4.33 -5.18 13.41
N GLU A 38 -5.24 -6.06 13.85
CA GLU A 38 -6.33 -6.56 13.02
C GLU A 38 -7.26 -5.44 12.55
N GLU A 39 -7.73 -4.59 13.48
CA GLU A 39 -8.64 -3.49 13.15
C GLU A 39 -7.97 -2.44 12.27
N PHE A 40 -6.72 -2.08 12.59
CA PHE A 40 -5.94 -1.10 11.84
C PHE A 40 -5.73 -1.57 10.40
N TRP A 41 -5.20 -2.77 10.20
CA TRP A 41 -4.89 -3.29 8.88
C TRP A 41 -6.15 -3.64 8.09
N MET A 42 -7.25 -4.03 8.74
CA MET A 42 -8.53 -4.23 8.07
C MET A 42 -9.10 -2.91 7.52
N ARG A 43 -8.95 -1.80 8.25
CA ARG A 43 -9.33 -0.47 7.77
C ARG A 43 -8.55 -0.09 6.50
N VAL A 44 -7.25 -0.40 6.46
CA VAL A 44 -6.41 -0.21 5.26
C VAL A 44 -6.83 -1.16 4.13
N ALA A 45 -7.07 -2.44 4.43
CA ALA A 45 -7.44 -3.45 3.45
C ALA A 45 -8.77 -3.13 2.72
N LYS A 46 -9.72 -2.47 3.40
CA LYS A 46 -10.98 -1.99 2.80
C LYS A 46 -10.80 -0.99 1.66
N GLN A 47 -9.63 -0.36 1.54
CA GLN A 47 -9.35 0.57 0.44
C GLN A 47 -9.12 -0.15 -0.90
N PHE A 48 -8.82 -1.46 -0.87
CA PHE A 48 -8.60 -2.30 -2.05
C PHE A 48 -9.87 -3.02 -2.48
N HIS A 49 -9.89 -3.41 -3.75
CA HIS A 49 -10.90 -4.31 -4.27
C HIS A 49 -10.59 -5.76 -3.89
N TRP A 50 -11.61 -6.46 -3.42
CA TRP A 50 -11.57 -7.87 -3.06
C TRP A 50 -12.71 -8.57 -3.78
N GLU A 51 -12.42 -9.71 -4.40
CA GLU A 51 -13.44 -10.61 -4.96
C GLU A 51 -14.14 -11.33 -3.81
N THR A 52 -13.34 -11.86 -2.86
CA THR A 52 -13.81 -12.40 -1.59
C THR A 52 -13.23 -11.56 -0.45
N PRO A 53 -14.05 -10.78 0.28
CA PRO A 53 -13.58 -9.98 1.40
C PRO A 53 -12.99 -10.85 2.52
N ALA A 54 -12.01 -10.31 3.25
CA ALA A 54 -11.43 -10.97 4.42
C ALA A 54 -12.44 -11.05 5.59
N ASP A 55 -12.52 -12.21 6.24
CA ASP A 55 -13.26 -12.37 7.49
C ASP A 55 -12.50 -11.67 8.63
N PRO A 56 -13.12 -10.74 9.36
CA PRO A 56 -12.53 -10.10 10.52
C PRO A 56 -11.89 -11.07 11.52
N LYS A 57 -12.50 -12.24 11.74
CA LYS A 57 -12.03 -13.24 12.71
C LYS A 57 -10.81 -14.03 12.24
N LYS A 58 -10.46 -13.95 10.95
CA LYS A 58 -9.35 -14.67 10.33
C LYS A 58 -8.36 -13.72 9.68
N PHE A 59 -8.38 -12.46 10.10
CA PHE A 59 -7.57 -11.42 9.49
C PHE A 59 -6.08 -11.63 9.78
N LEU A 60 -5.71 -11.99 11.01
CA LEU A 60 -4.34 -12.27 11.41
C LEU A 60 -4.29 -13.51 12.32
N GLN A 61 -3.64 -14.56 11.86
CA GLN A 61 -3.39 -15.75 12.68
C GLN A 61 -1.90 -16.04 12.66
N TYR A 62 -1.26 -16.08 13.82
CA TYR A 62 0.17 -16.37 13.90
C TYR A 62 0.54 -17.26 15.08
N ASN A 63 1.60 -18.04 14.90
CA ASN A 63 2.30 -18.75 15.95
C ASN A 63 3.80 -18.50 15.79
N PHE A 64 4.42 -17.86 16.77
CA PHE A 64 5.88 -17.71 16.87
C PHE A 64 6.49 -18.67 17.91
N ASN A 65 5.67 -19.43 18.64
CA ASN A 65 6.15 -20.31 19.69
C ASN A 65 6.40 -21.71 19.14
N ILE A 66 7.67 -22.06 19.06
CA ILE A 66 8.16 -23.37 18.58
C ILE A 66 7.60 -24.53 19.40
N ASN A 67 7.32 -24.31 20.70
CA ASN A 67 6.76 -25.34 21.58
C ASN A 67 5.25 -25.55 21.38
N LYS A 68 4.54 -24.60 20.75
CA LYS A 68 3.08 -24.68 20.50
C LYS A 68 2.75 -25.22 19.10
N GLY A 69 3.76 -25.49 18.27
CA GLY A 69 3.59 -25.98 16.91
C GLY A 69 4.54 -25.28 15.92
N PRO A 70 4.40 -25.55 14.62
CA PRO A 70 5.21 -24.90 13.60
C PRO A 70 4.98 -23.38 13.61
N ILE A 71 6.06 -22.66 13.31
CA ILE A 71 5.98 -21.21 13.12
C ILE A 71 5.10 -20.96 11.90
N SER A 72 4.03 -20.20 12.07
CA SER A 72 3.10 -19.88 10.99
C SER A 72 2.58 -18.47 11.15
N ILE A 73 2.34 -17.81 10.02
CA ILE A 73 1.74 -16.48 9.96
C ILE A 73 0.82 -16.53 8.74
N LYS A 74 -0.46 -16.26 8.97
CA LYS A 74 -1.49 -16.20 7.94
C LYS A 74 -2.19 -14.86 8.05
N TRP A 75 -2.31 -14.17 6.92
CA TRP A 75 -3.03 -12.92 6.80
C TRP A 75 -4.22 -13.11 5.87
N MET A 76 -5.37 -12.57 6.26
CA MET A 76 -6.60 -12.52 5.46
C MET A 76 -6.99 -13.90 4.90
N GLU A 77 -6.99 -14.92 5.77
CA GLU A 77 -7.24 -16.30 5.34
C GLU A 77 -8.65 -16.45 4.76
N GLY A 78 -8.73 -16.92 3.51
CA GLY A 78 -9.98 -17.05 2.76
C GLY A 78 -10.37 -15.83 1.94
N ALA A 79 -9.62 -14.72 2.02
CA ALA A 79 -9.82 -13.58 1.13
C ALA A 79 -9.19 -13.85 -0.24
N SER A 80 -9.80 -13.31 -1.30
CA SER A 80 -9.27 -13.39 -2.66
C SER A 80 -9.32 -12.03 -3.34
N THR A 81 -8.25 -11.70 -4.06
CA THR A 81 -8.13 -10.46 -4.82
C THR A 81 -7.24 -10.68 -6.03
N ASN A 82 -7.48 -9.90 -7.09
CA ASN A 82 -6.63 -9.84 -8.25
C ASN A 82 -5.77 -8.56 -8.19
N ILE A 83 -4.45 -8.74 -8.23
CA ILE A 83 -3.48 -7.66 -8.17
C ILE A 83 -3.58 -6.76 -9.41
N CYS A 84 -3.72 -7.35 -10.60
CA CYS A 84 -3.89 -6.59 -11.85
C CYS A 84 -5.15 -5.73 -11.80
N TYR A 85 -6.25 -6.29 -11.26
CA TYR A 85 -7.49 -5.54 -11.13
C TYR A 85 -7.35 -4.30 -10.24
N ASN A 86 -6.64 -4.42 -9.12
CA ASN A 86 -6.41 -3.29 -8.21
C ASN A 86 -5.47 -2.23 -8.80
N LEU A 87 -4.50 -2.64 -9.61
CA LEU A 87 -3.49 -1.75 -10.21
C LEU A 87 -3.97 -1.08 -11.50
N LEU A 88 -4.71 -1.79 -12.36
CA LEU A 88 -5.12 -1.33 -13.68
C LEU A 88 -6.64 -1.18 -13.79
N ASP A 89 -7.38 -2.29 -13.75
CA ASP A 89 -8.80 -2.31 -14.14
C ASP A 89 -9.65 -1.35 -13.31
N ARG A 90 -9.39 -1.26 -12.00
CA ARG A 90 -10.07 -0.29 -11.13
C ARG A 90 -9.83 1.15 -11.56
N ASN A 91 -8.61 1.49 -11.97
CA ASN A 91 -8.27 2.84 -12.41
C ASN A 91 -8.91 3.14 -13.77
N VAL A 92 -8.92 2.19 -14.71
CA VAL A 92 -9.66 2.32 -15.98
C VAL A 92 -11.14 2.56 -15.73
N ARG A 93 -11.79 1.74 -14.88
CA ARG A 93 -13.21 1.87 -14.52
C ARG A 93 -13.55 3.18 -13.82
N ASN A 94 -12.61 3.75 -13.08
CA ASN A 94 -12.76 5.07 -12.46
C ASN A 94 -12.56 6.24 -13.45
N GLY A 95 -12.42 5.97 -14.75
CA GLY A 95 -12.23 6.98 -15.79
C GLY A 95 -10.80 7.50 -15.90
N LEU A 96 -9.81 6.82 -15.29
CA LEU A 96 -8.40 7.20 -15.35
C LEU A 96 -7.64 6.49 -16.48
N GLY A 97 -8.32 5.88 -17.44
CA GLY A 97 -7.70 5.14 -18.56
C GLY A 97 -6.67 5.96 -19.34
N ASP A 98 -6.92 7.27 -19.52
CA ASP A 98 -6.02 8.16 -20.25
C ASP A 98 -4.86 8.70 -19.39
N THR A 99 -4.80 8.30 -18.11
CA THR A 99 -3.72 8.68 -17.21
C THR A 99 -2.47 7.87 -17.54
N ILE A 100 -1.31 8.55 -17.55
CA ILE A 100 -0.02 7.89 -17.77
C ILE A 100 0.28 6.96 -16.60
N ALA A 101 0.43 5.67 -16.88
CA ALA A 101 0.72 4.65 -15.89
C ALA A 101 2.22 4.58 -15.58
N TYR A 102 3.06 4.60 -16.62
CA TYR A 102 4.51 4.60 -16.47
C TYR A 102 5.21 5.38 -17.57
N TYR A 103 6.34 5.97 -17.17
CA TYR A 103 7.27 6.64 -18.06
C TYR A 103 8.42 5.68 -18.36
N TRP A 104 8.54 5.26 -19.61
CA TRP A 104 9.64 4.43 -20.07
C TRP A 104 10.75 5.31 -20.67
N LYS A 105 11.98 5.14 -20.18
CA LYS A 105 13.16 5.82 -20.71
C LYS A 105 14.16 4.77 -21.21
N CYS A 106 14.40 4.76 -22.52
CA CYS A 106 15.34 3.84 -23.13
C CYS A 106 16.79 4.31 -22.92
N ALA A 107 17.67 3.41 -22.46
CA ALA A 107 19.09 3.71 -22.27
C ALA A 107 19.80 4.10 -23.59
N ASN A 108 19.35 3.54 -24.72
CA ASN A 108 19.96 3.73 -26.04
C ASN A 108 19.51 5.03 -26.74
N ASN A 109 18.52 5.73 -26.18
CA ASN A 109 18.10 7.03 -26.69
C ASN A 109 17.64 7.92 -25.53
N ALA A 110 18.57 8.72 -25.01
CA ALA A 110 18.34 9.60 -23.86
C ALA A 110 17.24 10.66 -24.10
N ALA A 111 16.87 10.94 -25.35
CA ALA A 111 15.83 11.88 -25.74
C ALA A 111 14.45 11.21 -25.93
N ALA A 112 14.37 9.88 -26.02
CA ALA A 112 13.11 9.16 -26.16
C ALA A 112 12.53 8.83 -24.77
N LEU A 113 11.56 9.64 -24.35
CA LEU A 113 10.66 9.31 -23.24
C LEU A 113 9.36 8.80 -23.82
N GLU A 114 9.08 7.51 -23.62
CA GLU A 114 7.81 6.91 -24.01
C GLU A 114 6.85 6.96 -22.82
N LYS A 115 5.64 7.47 -23.07
CA LYS A 115 4.57 7.55 -22.07
C LYS A 115 3.60 6.41 -22.36
N ILE A 116 3.40 5.53 -21.39
CA ILE A 116 2.48 4.41 -21.55
C ILE A 116 1.30 4.63 -20.61
N THR A 117 0.11 4.76 -21.20
CA THR A 117 -1.16 4.94 -20.50
C THR A 117 -1.71 3.60 -20.04
N ILE A 118 -2.69 3.63 -19.13
CA ILE A 118 -3.36 2.40 -18.69
C ILE A 118 -4.13 1.85 -19.91
N PRO A 119 -3.84 0.63 -20.39
CA PRO A 119 -4.57 0.06 -21.52
C PRO A 119 -6.06 0.01 -21.21
N GLN A 120 -6.88 0.58 -22.08
CA GLN A 120 -8.31 0.38 -22.03
C GLN A 120 -8.57 -1.04 -22.51
N ASN A 121 -8.97 -1.93 -21.62
CA ASN A 121 -9.52 -3.21 -22.02
C ASN A 121 -10.88 -2.92 -22.69
N ASP A 122 -10.90 -2.87 -24.02
CA ASP A 122 -12.12 -3.08 -24.80
C ASP A 122 -12.55 -4.54 -24.57
N GLU A 123 -13.38 -4.76 -23.55
CA GLU A 123 -14.19 -5.97 -23.47
C GLU A 123 -15.29 -5.85 -24.54
N SER A 124 -15.04 -6.42 -25.72
CA SER A 124 -16.03 -6.72 -26.76
C SER A 124 -16.76 -8.04 -26.51
#